data_AF-A0A0C9NXX6-F1
#
_entry.id   AF-A0A0C9NXX6-F1
#
_cell.length_a   1.000
_cell.length_b   1.000
_cell.length_c   1.000
_cell.angle_alpha   90.00
_cell.angle_beta   90.00
_cell.angle_gamma   90.00
#
_symmetry.space_group_name_H-M   'P 1'
#
loop_
_entity.id
_entity.type
_entity.pdbx_description
1 polymer ?
#
loop_
_entity_poly.entity_id
_entity_poly.type
_entity_poly.pdbx_seq_one_letter_code
_entity_poly.pdbx_strand_id
1 'polypeptide(L)'
;MHIKGAVQKPGLYPVRADTRWDAVVKAAGGLTDKADISQVNLAKLAVDQESLQIPEKGGAVATAPASGTASTGGTAGQTNAAAGSRAVVNLNTADVSQLQTISGVGPKKAADIISYRDSHGGFKDVAELKEVHGIGDKTFETLAPQLTVGP
;
A
#
# COMPACT_ATOMS: atom_id res chain seq x y z
N MET A 1 18.99 -11.02 8.48
CA MET A 1 17.59 -10.56 8.37
C MET A 1 17.16 -9.85 9.65
N HIS A 2 16.37 -8.77 9.57
CA HIS A 2 15.84 -8.01 10.70
C HIS A 2 14.35 -8.33 10.91
N ILE A 3 13.93 -8.74 12.10
CA ILE A 3 12.53 -8.95 12.45
C ILE A 3 11.99 -7.87 13.40
N LYS A 4 10.80 -7.34 13.11
CA LYS A 4 10.12 -6.24 13.84
C LYS A 4 8.64 -6.56 14.05
N GLY A 5 8.01 -5.87 14.99
CA GLY A 5 6.57 -5.96 15.24
C GLY A 5 6.21 -6.98 16.33
N ALA A 6 5.07 -7.67 16.17
CA ALA A 6 4.49 -8.58 17.15
C ALA A 6 5.23 -9.94 17.26
N VAL A 7 6.50 -9.90 17.66
CA VAL A 7 7.34 -11.07 17.97
C VAL A 7 7.97 -10.91 19.34
N GLN A 8 8.31 -12.02 19.99
CA GLN A 8 8.83 -11.95 21.37
C GLN A 8 10.18 -11.22 21.45
N LYS A 9 11.07 -11.46 20.49
CA LYS A 9 12.41 -10.85 20.44
C LYS A 9 12.65 -10.23 19.06
N PRO A 10 12.22 -8.98 18.83
CA PRO A 10 12.62 -8.23 17.64
C PRO A 10 14.14 -8.06 17.60
N GLY A 11 14.72 -8.07 16.40
CA GLY A 11 16.17 -7.91 16.26
C GLY A 11 16.74 -8.51 14.98
N LEU A 12 18.06 -8.66 14.95
CA LEU A 12 18.79 -9.24 13.84
C LEU A 12 19.00 -10.73 14.04
N TYR A 13 18.67 -11.52 13.02
CA TYR A 13 18.85 -12.96 13.01
C TYR A 13 19.68 -13.39 11.80
N PRO A 14 20.61 -14.34 11.99
CA PRO A 14 21.36 -14.92 10.88
C PRO A 14 20.42 -15.76 10.02
N VAL A 15 20.59 -15.66 8.70
CA VAL A 15 19.81 -16.42 7.72
C VAL A 15 20.75 -17.10 6.74
N ARG A 16 20.40 -18.32 6.35
CA ARG A 16 21.06 -19.11 5.30
C ARG A 16 20.17 -19.15 4.07
N ALA A 17 20.72 -19.59 2.94
CA ALA A 17 20.00 -19.65 1.66
C ALA A 17 18.72 -20.50 1.68
N ASP A 18 18.61 -21.44 2.62
CA ASP A 18 17.46 -22.32 2.84
C ASP A 18 16.56 -21.90 4.01
N THR A 19 16.92 -20.82 4.71
CA THR A 19 16.19 -20.36 5.89
C THR A 19 14.87 -19.75 5.45
N ARG A 20 13.77 -20.18 6.07
CA ARG A 20 12.44 -19.60 5.85
C ARG A 20 12.10 -18.56 6.91
N TRP A 21 11.16 -17.68 6.59
CA TRP A 21 10.63 -16.70 7.53
C TRP A 21 10.09 -17.36 8.81
N ASP A 22 9.48 -18.56 8.72
CA ASP A 22 9.04 -19.32 9.90
C ASP A 22 10.18 -19.66 10.87
N ALA A 23 11.35 -20.05 10.34
CA ALA A 23 12.52 -20.41 11.14
C ALA A 23 13.07 -19.18 11.88
N VAL A 24 13.07 -18.01 11.23
CA VAL A 24 13.49 -16.74 11.84
C VAL A 24 12.52 -16.32 12.94
N VAL A 25 11.22 -16.46 12.70
CA VAL A 25 10.18 -16.18 13.69
C VAL A 25 10.31 -17.10 14.90
N LYS A 26 10.59 -18.39 14.70
CA LYS A 26 10.87 -19.33 15.79
C LYS A 26 12.14 -18.94 16.57
N ALA A 27 13.21 -18.54 15.88
CA ALA A 27 14.43 -18.05 16.50
C ALA A 27 14.18 -16.75 17.30
N ALA A 28 13.21 -15.94 16.89
CA ALA A 28 12.72 -14.76 17.61
C ALA A 28 11.86 -15.07 18.84
N GLY A 29 11.74 -16.34 19.24
CA GLY A 29 10.89 -16.78 20.35
C GLY A 29 9.43 -16.95 19.96
N GLY A 30 9.11 -16.91 18.66
CA GLY A 30 7.76 -17.02 18.15
C GLY A 30 7.01 -15.70 18.09
N LEU A 31 5.79 -15.81 17.59
CA LEU A 31 4.84 -14.71 17.43
C LEU A 31 4.16 -14.44 18.78
N THR A 32 3.76 -13.20 19.02
CA THR A 32 2.88 -12.89 20.17
C THR A 32 1.43 -13.25 19.83
N ASP A 33 0.55 -13.34 20.83
CA ASP A 33 -0.89 -13.61 20.60
C ASP A 33 -1.57 -12.50 19.79
N LYS A 34 -0.97 -11.31 19.82
CA LYS A 34 -1.37 -10.16 19.04
C LYS A 34 -0.87 -10.23 17.60
N ALA A 35 -0.06 -11.20 17.19
CA ALA A 35 0.48 -11.22 15.83
C ALA A 35 -0.57 -11.63 14.79
N ASP A 36 -0.65 -10.88 13.70
CA ASP A 36 -1.49 -11.22 12.54
C ASP A 36 -0.71 -12.03 11.50
N ILE A 37 -0.76 -13.33 11.69
CA ILE A 37 -0.16 -14.31 10.77
C ILE A 37 -0.82 -14.34 9.39
N SER A 38 -2.06 -13.85 9.25
CA SER A 38 -2.76 -13.88 7.96
C SER A 38 -2.12 -12.94 6.93
N GLN A 39 -1.43 -11.91 7.42
CA GLN A 39 -0.75 -10.89 6.63
C GLN A 39 0.73 -11.23 6.35
N VAL A 40 1.22 -12.40 6.78
CA VAL A 40 2.64 -12.75 6.71
C VAL A 40 2.84 -14.08 5.97
N ASN A 41 3.65 -14.08 4.92
CA ASN A 41 4.04 -15.30 4.22
C ASN A 41 5.23 -16.00 4.91
N LEU A 42 4.93 -16.80 5.94
CA LEU A 42 5.94 -17.55 6.71
C LEU A 42 6.70 -18.61 5.88
N ALA A 43 6.14 -19.04 4.74
CA ALA A 43 6.77 -20.03 3.87
C ALA A 43 7.86 -19.42 2.96
N LYS A 44 7.97 -18.10 2.90
CA LYS A 44 8.96 -17.39 2.07
C LYS A 44 10.37 -17.67 2.58
N LEU A 45 11.31 -17.81 1.64
CA LEU A 45 12.74 -17.84 1.95
C LEU A 45 13.20 -16.47 2.45
N ALA A 46 13.94 -16.49 3.55
CA ALA A 46 14.58 -15.34 4.15
C ALA A 46 15.85 -14.99 3.37
N VAL A 47 15.99 -13.72 3.01
CA VAL A 47 17.21 -13.21 2.39
C VAL A 47 18.02 -12.41 3.40
N ASP A 48 19.35 -12.41 3.24
CA ASP A 48 20.17 -11.52 4.06
C ASP A 48 19.83 -10.04 3.78
N GLN A 49 20.05 -9.19 4.78
CA GLN A 49 19.66 -7.76 4.75
C GLN A 49 18.15 -7.48 4.54
N GLU A 50 17.28 -8.50 4.49
CA GLU A 50 15.82 -8.34 4.44
C GLU A 50 15.24 -7.96 5.80
N SER A 51 14.10 -7.24 5.80
CA SER A 51 13.33 -6.91 6.99
C SER A 51 11.93 -7.51 6.96
N LEU A 52 11.54 -8.19 8.04
CA LEU A 52 10.20 -8.74 8.24
C LEU A 52 9.49 -8.00 9.35
N GLN A 53 8.37 -7.37 9.00
CA GLN A 53 7.47 -6.75 9.96
C GLN A 53 6.26 -7.65 10.19
N ILE A 54 6.04 -8.05 11.45
CA ILE A 54 4.86 -8.80 11.87
C ILE A 54 3.79 -7.80 12.34
N PRO A 55 2.67 -7.65 11.62
CA PRO A 55 1.57 -6.78 12.03
C PRO A 55 0.82 -7.34 13.24
N GLU A 56 0.10 -6.49 13.96
CA GLU A 56 -0.76 -6.91 15.08
C GLU A 56 -2.22 -7.14 14.63
N LYS A 57 -2.87 -8.21 15.09
CA LYS A 57 -4.29 -8.52 14.93
C LYS A 57 -5.12 -7.43 15.57
N GLY A 58 -5.99 -6.81 14.78
CA GLY A 58 -6.92 -5.82 15.28
C GLY A 58 -6.30 -4.44 15.47
N GLY A 59 -5.30 -4.06 14.67
CA GLY A 59 -4.86 -2.67 14.52
C GLY A 59 -5.98 -1.79 13.98
N ALA A 60 -6.93 -1.42 14.85
CA ALA A 60 -7.81 -0.30 14.62
C ALA A 60 -6.92 0.94 14.47
N VAL A 61 -6.92 1.48 13.25
CA VAL A 61 -6.81 2.89 12.91
C VAL A 61 -6.51 3.79 14.12
N ALA A 62 -5.27 4.27 14.21
CA ALA A 62 -4.98 5.46 15.00
C ALA A 62 -5.89 6.58 14.49
N THR A 63 -6.92 6.89 15.27
CA THR A 63 -7.79 8.04 15.03
C THR A 63 -6.93 9.27 15.31
N ALA A 64 -6.73 10.11 14.29
CA ALA A 64 -6.03 11.38 14.43
C ALA A 64 -6.75 12.29 15.46
N PRO A 65 -6.04 13.28 16.04
CA PRO A 65 -6.22 14.61 15.46
C PRO A 65 -4.90 15.33 15.18
N ALA A 66 -5.04 16.44 14.45
CA ALA A 66 -4.02 17.10 13.65
C ALA A 66 -2.97 17.93 14.41
N SER A 67 -1.88 18.19 13.67
CA SER A 67 -1.03 19.40 13.63
C SER A 67 0.11 19.57 14.64
N GLY A 68 1.33 19.76 14.11
CA GLY A 68 2.37 20.55 14.79
C GLY A 68 3.85 20.25 14.49
N THR A 69 4.31 20.51 13.25
CA THR A 69 5.58 21.14 12.84
C THR A 69 6.88 21.00 13.67
N ALA A 70 7.94 20.43 13.05
CA ALA A 70 9.27 21.03 12.78
C ALA A 70 10.30 19.89 12.49
N SER A 71 10.80 19.70 11.26
CA SER A 71 11.81 20.47 10.49
C SER A 71 13.26 20.32 10.98
N THR A 72 14.04 19.50 10.25
CA THR A 72 15.45 19.71 9.81
C THR A 72 15.83 18.45 9.01
N GLY A 73 16.25 18.45 7.74
CA GLY A 73 16.75 19.47 6.83
C GLY A 73 17.82 18.80 5.96
N GLY A 74 17.51 18.50 4.68
CA GLY A 74 18.43 18.26 3.55
C GLY A 74 19.46 17.10 3.65
N THR A 75 19.97 16.48 2.59
CA THR A 75 19.90 16.71 1.15
C THR A 75 20.42 15.44 0.45
N ALA A 76 19.73 15.07 -0.62
CA ALA A 76 20.17 14.39 -1.85
C ALA A 76 21.18 13.23 -1.82
N GLY A 77 20.79 12.19 -2.55
CA GLY A 77 21.70 11.55 -3.49
C GLY A 77 21.49 10.03 -3.57
N GLN A 78 20.46 9.53 -4.25
CA GLN A 78 20.49 9.23 -5.70
C GLN A 78 21.52 8.13 -5.99
N THR A 79 21.22 7.00 -6.64
CA THR A 79 20.47 6.80 -7.89
C THR A 79 20.76 5.33 -8.34
N ASN A 80 20.15 4.64 -9.31
CA ASN A 80 19.49 4.88 -10.60
C ASN A 80 18.88 3.49 -11.00
N ALA A 81 17.92 3.27 -11.90
CA ALA A 81 17.58 3.93 -13.17
C ALA A 81 16.11 3.54 -13.51
N ALA A 82 15.23 4.47 -13.85
CA ALA A 82 14.96 4.96 -15.22
C ALA A 82 13.76 4.27 -15.91
N ALA A 83 12.58 4.86 -15.74
CA ALA A 83 11.59 5.13 -16.79
C ALA A 83 10.40 5.88 -16.17
N GLY A 84 9.96 6.97 -16.81
CA GLY A 84 8.87 7.84 -16.34
C GLY A 84 7.49 7.20 -16.41
N SER A 85 7.23 6.20 -15.58
CA SER A 85 5.88 5.68 -15.37
C SER A 85 5.24 6.47 -14.24
N ARG A 86 4.60 7.60 -14.58
CA ARG A 86 3.54 8.18 -13.76
C ARG A 86 2.63 7.02 -13.38
N ALA A 87 2.61 6.59 -12.12
CA ALA A 87 1.95 5.36 -11.70
C ALA A 87 0.47 5.43 -12.10
N VAL A 88 0.11 4.79 -13.20
CA VAL A 88 -1.22 4.89 -13.79
C VAL A 88 -2.12 3.98 -12.97
N VAL A 89 -3.14 4.56 -12.34
CA VAL A 89 -4.07 3.86 -11.47
C VAL A 89 -5.15 3.21 -12.34
N ASN A 90 -5.34 1.90 -12.19
CA ASN A 90 -6.34 1.16 -12.95
C ASN A 90 -7.72 1.25 -12.28
N LEU A 91 -8.72 1.82 -12.95
CA LEU A 91 -10.06 2.02 -12.39
C LEU A 91 -10.79 0.73 -11.99
N ASN A 92 -10.51 -0.37 -12.68
CA ASN A 92 -11.16 -1.66 -12.42
C ASN A 92 -10.57 -2.35 -11.18
N THR A 93 -9.27 -2.20 -10.96
CA THR A 93 -8.56 -2.90 -9.87
C THR A 93 -8.18 -1.98 -8.72
N ALA A 94 -8.37 -0.67 -8.83
CA ALA A 94 -7.93 0.27 -7.82
C ALA A 94 -8.83 0.25 -6.59
N ASP A 95 -8.17 0.28 -5.43
CA ASP A 95 -8.81 0.49 -4.14
C ASP A 95 -9.05 1.97 -3.84
N VAL A 96 -9.91 2.24 -2.86
CA VAL A 96 -10.23 3.60 -2.38
C VAL A 96 -8.97 4.41 -2.12
N SER A 97 -7.98 3.82 -1.44
CA SER A 97 -6.72 4.47 -1.10
C SER A 97 -5.88 4.81 -2.34
N GLN A 98 -5.89 3.95 -3.35
CA GLN A 98 -5.17 4.17 -4.61
C GLN A 98 -5.84 5.27 -5.44
N LEU A 99 -7.17 5.29 -5.49
CA LEU A 99 -7.93 6.37 -6.13
C LEU A 99 -7.67 7.71 -5.43
N GLN A 100 -7.56 7.72 -4.10
CA GLN A 100 -7.23 8.93 -3.31
C GLN A 100 -5.79 9.45 -3.53
N THR A 101 -4.88 8.64 -4.09
CA THR A 101 -3.53 9.15 -4.43
C THR A 101 -3.54 10.09 -5.63
N ILE A 102 -4.65 10.12 -6.38
CA ILE A 102 -4.78 10.92 -7.58
C ILE A 102 -5.20 12.34 -7.21
N SER A 103 -4.43 13.32 -7.71
CA SER A 103 -4.70 14.74 -7.49
C SER A 103 -6.09 15.12 -8.02
N GLY A 104 -7.00 15.48 -7.11
CA GLY A 104 -8.40 15.85 -7.42
C GLY A 104 -9.44 14.79 -7.06
N VAL A 105 -9.02 13.59 -6.63
CA VAL A 105 -9.89 12.55 -6.08
C VAL A 105 -9.85 12.57 -4.55
N GLY A 106 -10.95 13.00 -3.95
CA GLY A 106 -11.15 12.92 -2.51
C GLY A 106 -11.82 11.60 -2.09
N PRO A 107 -11.93 11.33 -0.78
CA PRO A 107 -12.53 10.11 -0.25
C PRO A 107 -13.96 9.87 -0.74
N LYS A 108 -14.75 10.94 -0.90
CA LYS A 108 -16.12 10.86 -1.44
C LYS A 108 -16.12 10.39 -2.90
N LYS A 109 -15.30 11.04 -3.75
CA LYS A 109 -15.18 10.68 -5.16
C LYS A 109 -14.63 9.26 -5.35
N ALA A 110 -13.66 8.84 -4.54
CA ALA A 110 -13.13 7.48 -4.57
C ALA A 110 -14.21 6.43 -4.26
N ALA A 111 -15.08 6.70 -3.27
CA ALA A 111 -16.20 5.82 -2.95
C ALA A 111 -17.25 5.79 -4.08
N ASP A 112 -17.53 6.95 -4.71
CA ASP A 112 -18.45 7.06 -5.84
C ASP A 112 -17.94 6.28 -7.07
N ILE A 113 -16.62 6.33 -7.35
CA ILE A 113 -15.98 5.55 -8.44
C ILE A 113 -16.16 4.04 -8.21
N ILE A 114 -15.96 3.56 -6.99
CA ILE A 114 -16.15 2.14 -6.65
C ILE A 114 -17.62 1.73 -6.76
N SER A 115 -18.52 2.58 -6.26
CA SER A 115 -19.97 2.32 -6.35
C SER A 115 -20.43 2.23 -7.81
N TYR A 116 -19.89 3.10 -8.67
CA TYR A 116 -20.15 3.05 -10.11
C TYR A 116 -19.61 1.76 -10.72
N ARG A 117 -18.35 1.39 -10.42
CA ARG A 117 -17.71 0.15 -10.88
C ARG A 117 -18.54 -1.08 -10.53
N ASP A 118 -18.97 -1.19 -9.28
CA ASP A 118 -19.71 -2.36 -8.79
C ASP A 118 -21.13 -2.42 -9.39
N SER A 119 -21.74 -1.27 -9.70
CA SER A 119 -23.08 -1.19 -10.32
C SER A 119 -23.07 -1.44 -11.84
N HIS A 120 -22.00 -1.03 -12.54
CA HIS A 120 -21.87 -1.14 -14.00
C HIS A 120 -21.00 -2.34 -14.44
N GLY A 121 -20.43 -3.07 -13.49
CA GLY A 121 -19.58 -4.23 -13.75
C GLY A 121 -18.17 -3.90 -14.22
N GLY A 122 -17.71 -2.65 -13.99
CA GLY A 122 -16.40 -2.15 -14.42
C GLY A 122 -16.48 -0.85 -15.23
N PHE A 123 -15.31 -0.28 -15.48
CA PHE A 123 -15.07 0.79 -16.44
C PHE A 123 -14.50 0.20 -17.73
N LYS A 124 -15.17 0.47 -18.86
CA LYS A 124 -14.68 0.07 -20.20
C LYS A 124 -13.68 1.08 -20.76
N ASP A 125 -13.90 2.35 -20.40
CA ASP A 125 -13.11 3.48 -20.85
C ASP A 125 -12.86 4.44 -19.70
N VAL A 126 -11.73 5.15 -19.73
CA VAL A 126 -11.45 6.20 -18.75
C VAL A 126 -12.51 7.31 -18.83
N ALA A 127 -13.16 7.50 -19.99
CA ALA A 127 -14.22 8.50 -20.20
C ALA A 127 -15.49 8.24 -19.39
N GLU A 128 -15.80 6.99 -19.05
CA GLU A 128 -16.95 6.64 -18.20
C GLU A 128 -16.82 7.21 -16.77
N LEU A 129 -15.62 7.62 -16.37
CA LEU A 129 -15.39 8.33 -15.13
C LEU A 129 -16.19 9.64 -15.04
N LYS A 130 -16.60 10.24 -16.17
CA LYS A 130 -17.44 11.44 -16.22
C LYS A 130 -18.89 11.17 -15.82
N GLU A 131 -19.33 9.92 -15.86
CA GLU A 131 -20.66 9.52 -15.39
C GLU A 131 -20.71 9.36 -13.87
N VAL A 132 -19.55 9.30 -13.22
CA VAL A 132 -19.45 9.24 -11.76
C VAL A 132 -19.83 10.58 -11.16
N HIS A 133 -20.76 10.52 -10.20
CA HIS A 133 -21.24 11.68 -9.48
C HIS A 133 -20.08 12.44 -8.79
N GLY A 134 -19.89 13.72 -9.14
CA GLY A 134 -18.83 14.58 -8.58
C GLY A 134 -17.53 14.62 -9.40
N ILE A 135 -17.48 13.96 -10.56
CA ILE A 135 -16.36 14.07 -11.52
C ILE A 135 -16.82 14.87 -12.74
N GLY A 136 -16.60 16.19 -12.69
CA GLY A 136 -16.83 17.07 -13.85
C GLY A 136 -15.62 17.12 -14.79
N ASP A 137 -15.79 17.71 -15.97
CA ASP A 137 -14.77 17.81 -17.05
C ASP A 137 -13.41 18.28 -16.55
N LYS A 138 -13.40 19.34 -15.72
CA LYS A 138 -12.19 19.91 -15.15
C LYS A 138 -11.43 18.96 -14.23
N THR A 139 -12.17 18.11 -13.50
CA THR A 139 -11.54 17.08 -12.68
C THR A 139 -11.04 15.97 -13.59
N PHE A 140 -11.87 15.48 -14.51
CA PHE A 140 -11.52 14.43 -15.46
C PHE A 140 -10.23 14.74 -16.25
N GLU A 141 -10.05 15.95 -16.78
CA GLU A 141 -8.82 16.33 -17.52
C GLU A 141 -7.54 16.18 -16.68
N THR A 142 -7.65 16.40 -15.37
CA THR A 142 -6.52 16.24 -14.44
C THR A 142 -6.26 14.76 -14.12
N LEU A 143 -7.32 13.95 -14.11
CA LEU A 143 -7.30 12.54 -13.74
C LEU A 143 -6.96 11.61 -14.92
N ALA A 144 -7.45 11.89 -16.11
CA ALA A 144 -7.28 11.09 -17.32
C ALA A 144 -5.82 10.67 -17.60
N PRO A 145 -4.78 11.54 -17.49
CA PRO A 145 -3.39 11.12 -17.71
C PRO A 145 -2.79 10.26 -16.58
N GLN A 146 -3.53 10.05 -15.49
CA GLN A 146 -3.14 9.26 -14.31
C GLN A 146 -3.96 7.97 -14.18
N LEU A 147 -4.91 7.74 -15.09
CA LEU A 147 -5.86 6.65 -15.03
C LEU A 147 -5.73 5.73 -16.24
N THR A 148 -6.01 4.45 -16.02
CA THR A 148 -6.12 3.45 -17.07
C THR A 148 -7.30 2.53 -16.79
N VAL A 149 -7.80 1.91 -17.85
CA VAL A 149 -8.71 0.78 -17.79
C VAL A 149 -7.92 -0.42 -18.29
N GLY A 150 -7.58 -1.33 -17.38
CA GLY A 150 -6.98 -2.61 -17.77
C GLY A 150 -8.06 -3.55 -18.33
N PRO A 151 -7.67 -4.50 -19.20
CA PRO A 151 -8.59 -5.48 -19.77
C PRO A 151 -9.26 -6.37 -18.73
#